data_AF-A0A7C4R5B4-F1
#
_entry.id   AF-A0A7C4R5B4-F1
#
_cell.length_a   1.000
_cell.length_b   1.000
_cell.length_c   1.000
_cell.angle_alpha   90.00
_cell.angle_beta   90.00
_cell.angle_gamma   90.00
#
_symmetry.space_group_name_H-M   'P 1'
#
loop_
_entity.id
_entity.type
_entity.pdbx_description
1 polymer ?
#
loop_
_entity_poly.entity_id
_entity_poly.type
_entity_poly.pdbx_seq_one_letter_code
_entity_poly.pdbx_strand_id
1 'polypeptide(L)'
;MAILDYSLISDRHWKEIWKRASEAAGAKITSQALRLWFSTEMGELSVPDRYVDVFQGRAPRSVIAKHYTGKGFERLKRIYDKANLKILS
;
A
#
# COMPACT_ATOMS: atom_id res chain seq x y z
N MET A 1 26.66 -10.84 7.93
CA MET A 1 25.24 -11.04 7.59
C MET A 1 24.43 -10.12 8.49
N ALA A 2 24.20 -8.88 8.06
CA ALA A 2 23.63 -7.83 8.89
C ALA A 2 22.13 -8.07 9.08
N ILE A 3 21.75 -8.41 10.31
CA ILE A 3 20.37 -8.37 10.77
C ILE A 3 19.97 -6.89 10.69
N LEU A 4 18.98 -6.58 9.87
CA LEU A 4 18.43 -5.24 9.72
C LEU A 4 17.97 -4.76 11.10
N ASP A 5 18.66 -3.72 11.58
CA ASP A 5 18.32 -2.97 12.78
C ASP A 5 16.94 -2.32 12.57
N TYR A 6 15.89 -2.93 13.11
CA TYR A 6 14.58 -2.28 13.24
C TYR A 6 14.67 -1.22 14.35
N SER A 7 15.45 -0.18 14.10
CA SER A 7 15.47 1.00 14.95
C SER A 7 14.06 1.61 14.90
N LEU A 8 13.36 1.60 16.03
CA LEU A 8 12.11 2.34 16.20
C LEU A 8 12.37 3.81 15.81
N ILE A 9 11.81 4.23 14.67
CA ILE A 9 11.88 5.63 14.24
C ILE A 9 11.25 6.47 15.35
N SER A 10 11.99 7.44 15.88
CA SER A 10 11.43 8.34 16.89
C SER A 10 10.27 9.15 16.32
N ASP A 11 9.26 9.47 17.14
CA ASP A 11 8.08 10.25 16.72
C ASP A 11 8.45 11.55 16.01
N ARG A 12 9.53 12.20 16.43
CA ARG A 12 10.05 13.41 15.80
C ARG A 12 10.53 13.13 14.38
N HIS A 13 11.38 12.11 14.22
CA HIS A 13 11.93 11.75 12.91
C HIS A 13 10.82 11.28 11.95
N TRP A 14 9.83 10.55 12.47
CA TRP A 14 8.62 10.19 11.74
C TRP A 14 7.88 11.43 11.22
N LYS A 15 7.59 12.42 12.10
CA LYS A 15 6.93 13.67 11.70
C LYS A 15 7.73 14.45 10.64
N GLU A 16 9.06 14.48 10.77
CA GLU A 16 9.94 15.14 9.80
C GLU A 16 9.88 14.48 8.40
N ILE A 17 9.84 13.14 8.34
CA ILE A 17 9.68 12.41 7.07
C ILE A 17 8.34 12.77 6.40
N TRP A 18 7.23 12.73 7.13
CA TRP A 18 5.91 13.07 6.58
C TRP A 18 5.79 14.54 6.18
N LYS A 19 6.44 15.44 6.92
CA LYS A 19 6.51 16.86 6.55
C LYS A 19 7.23 17.04 5.22
N ARG A 20 8.43 16.46 5.07
CA ARG A 20 9.21 16.53 3.83
C ARG A 20 8.46 15.92 2.64
N ALA A 21 7.81 14.78 2.84
CA ALA A 21 6.99 14.14 1.81
C ALA A 21 5.81 15.03 1.37
N SER A 22 5.16 15.69 2.34
CA SER A 22 4.06 16.63 2.05
C SER A 22 4.54 17.88 1.29
N GLU A 23 5.69 18.43 1.68
CA GLU A 23 6.32 19.57 1.00
C GLU A 23 6.70 19.22 -0.44
N ALA A 24 7.33 18.06 -0.65
CA ALA A 24 7.72 17.59 -1.98
C ALA A 24 6.51 17.30 -2.89
N ALA A 25 5.41 16.78 -2.33
CA ALA A 25 4.18 16.51 -3.07
C ALA A 25 3.34 17.77 -3.33
N GLY A 26 3.64 18.91 -2.69
CA GLY A 26 2.80 20.11 -2.74
C GLY A 26 1.41 19.93 -2.10
N ALA A 27 1.20 18.83 -1.36
CA ALA A 27 -0.07 18.46 -0.76
C ALA A 27 0.16 17.78 0.59
N LYS A 28 -0.82 17.86 1.50
CA LYS A 28 -0.72 17.19 2.81
C LYS A 28 -0.79 15.68 2.64
N ILE A 29 0.36 15.02 2.76
CA ILE A 29 0.47 13.56 2.70
C ILE A 29 0.20 13.00 4.10
N THR A 30 -0.80 12.14 4.19
CA THR A 30 -1.11 11.34 5.40
C THR A 30 -1.26 9.88 5.03
N SER A 31 -1.15 8.99 6.01
CA SER A 31 -1.39 7.56 5.79
C SER A 31 -2.79 7.29 5.25
N GLN A 32 -3.80 8.06 5.68
CA GLN A 32 -5.15 7.96 5.11
C GLN A 32 -5.19 8.43 3.65
N ALA A 33 -4.53 9.54 3.32
CA ALA A 33 -4.50 10.07 1.96
C ALA A 33 -3.82 9.09 0.99
N LEU A 34 -2.69 8.49 1.37
CA LEU A 34 -2.01 7.48 0.57
C LEU A 34 -2.88 6.23 0.35
N ARG A 35 -3.63 5.83 1.39
CA ARG A 35 -4.56 4.70 1.28
C ARG A 35 -5.72 5.00 0.33
N LEU A 36 -6.23 6.22 0.35
CA LEU A 36 -7.27 6.65 -0.58
C LEU A 36 -6.70 6.67 -2.02
N TRP A 37 -5.55 7.32 -2.21
CA TRP A 37 -4.87 7.36 -3.51
C TRP A 37 -4.64 5.97 -4.08
N PHE A 38 -4.13 5.02 -3.29
CA PHE A 38 -3.96 3.63 -3.72
C PHE A 38 -5.26 2.99 -4.22
N SER A 39 -6.38 3.21 -3.52
CA SER A 39 -7.67 2.69 -3.97
C SER A 39 -8.10 3.30 -5.30
N THR A 40 -7.94 4.61 -5.45
CA THR A 40 -8.30 5.34 -6.67
C THR A 40 -7.48 4.87 -7.86
N GLU A 41 -6.15 4.85 -7.75
CA GLU A 41 -5.26 4.42 -8.84
C GLU A 41 -5.55 2.97 -9.27
N MET A 42 -5.75 2.06 -8.32
CA MET A 42 -6.08 0.68 -8.64
C MET A 42 -7.42 0.57 -9.38
N GLY A 43 -8.40 1.40 -9.03
CA GLY A 43 -9.67 1.50 -9.74
C GLY A 43 -9.50 2.04 -11.16
N GLU A 44 -8.71 3.10 -11.34
CA GLU A 44 -8.39 3.68 -12.66
C GLU A 44 -7.65 2.67 -13.56
N LEU A 45 -6.81 1.83 -12.97
CA LEU A 45 -6.13 0.71 -13.63
C LEU A 45 -7.03 -0.53 -13.83
N SER A 46 -8.34 -0.38 -13.65
CA SER A 46 -9.36 -1.42 -13.83
C SER A 46 -9.18 -2.65 -12.92
N VAL A 47 -8.55 -2.49 -11.76
CA VAL A 47 -8.47 -3.55 -10.75
C VAL A 47 -9.81 -3.62 -10.00
N PRO A 48 -10.47 -4.80 -9.96
CA PRO A 48 -11.75 -4.92 -9.26
C PRO A 48 -11.64 -4.61 -7.76
N ASP A 49 -12.61 -3.87 -7.22
CA ASP A 49 -12.68 -3.41 -5.82
C ASP A 49 -12.44 -4.52 -4.80
N ARG A 50 -12.94 -5.73 -5.05
CA ARG A 50 -12.71 -6.90 -4.17
C ARG A 50 -11.23 -7.20 -3.92
N TYR A 51 -10.36 -6.93 -4.90
CA TYR A 51 -8.91 -7.12 -4.74
C TYR A 51 -8.28 -5.93 -4.04
N VAL A 52 -8.75 -4.71 -4.33
CA VAL A 52 -8.36 -3.49 -3.61
C VAL A 52 -8.67 -3.62 -2.12
N ASP A 53 -9.84 -4.15 -1.77
CA ASP A 53 -10.24 -4.41 -0.39
C ASP A 53 -9.39 -5.49 0.28
N VAL A 54 -8.97 -6.51 -0.47
CA VAL A 54 -8.04 -7.52 0.04
C VAL A 54 -6.65 -6.89 0.28
N PHE A 55 -6.12 -6.09 -0.66
CA PHE A 55 -4.83 -5.40 -0.48
C PHE A 55 -4.83 -4.48 0.74
N GLN A 56 -5.96 -3.80 0.97
CA GLN A 56 -6.09 -2.89 2.11
C GLN A 56 -6.54 -3.59 3.41
N GLY A 57 -6.81 -4.89 3.39
CA GLY A 57 -7.33 -5.62 4.55
C GLY A 57 -8.74 -5.19 4.98
N ARG A 58 -9.54 -4.61 4.07
CA ARG A 58 -10.97 -4.29 4.27
C ARG A 58 -11.88 -5.50 4.06
N ALA A 59 -11.40 -6.50 3.32
CA ALA A 59 -12.16 -7.72 3.07
C ALA A 59 -12.41 -8.53 4.37
N PRO A 60 -13.47 -9.35 4.44
CA PRO A 60 -13.71 -10.23 5.58
C PRO A 60 -12.51 -11.13 5.89
N ARG A 61 -12.25 -11.44 7.17
CA ARG A 61 -11.11 -12.27 7.61
C ARG A 61 -11.01 -13.60 6.87
N SER A 62 -12.15 -14.25 6.60
CA SER A 62 -12.23 -15.50 5.84
C SER A 62 -11.78 -15.37 4.37
N VAL A 63 -11.96 -14.19 3.78
CA VAL A 63 -11.51 -13.88 2.41
C VAL A 63 -10.02 -13.55 2.40
N ILE A 64 -9.55 -12.76 3.37
CA ILE A 64 -8.12 -12.44 3.52
C ILE A 64 -7.30 -13.72 3.71
N ALA A 65 -7.72 -14.60 4.62
CA ALA A 65 -7.02 -15.86 4.92
C ALA A 65 -6.81 -16.72 3.66
N LYS A 66 -7.79 -16.73 2.75
CA LYS A 66 -7.70 -17.46 1.47
C LYS A 66 -6.75 -16.80 0.46
N HIS A 67 -6.66 -15.47 0.48
CA HIS A 67 -5.83 -14.74 -0.48
C HIS A 67 -4.39 -14.55 -0.01
N TYR A 68 -4.12 -14.67 1.28
CA TYR A 68 -2.76 -14.56 1.83
C TYR A 68 -2.05 -15.93 1.91
N THR A 69 -2.65 -16.98 1.37
CA THR A 69 -2.10 -18.34 1.38
C THR A 69 -2.06 -18.95 -0.02
N GLY A 70 -0.98 -19.69 -0.32
CA GLY A 70 -0.81 -20.49 -1.53
C GLY A 70 -1.18 -19.76 -2.83
N LYS A 71 -2.08 -20.38 -3.62
CA LYS A 71 -2.51 -19.91 -4.95
C LYS A 71 -3.23 -18.56 -4.92
N GLY A 72 -3.86 -18.20 -3.80
CA GLY A 72 -4.54 -16.90 -3.65
C GLY A 72 -3.55 -15.75 -3.66
N PHE A 73 -2.40 -15.94 -3.03
CA PHE A 73 -1.34 -14.95 -2.94
C PHE A 73 -0.68 -14.72 -4.31
N GLU A 74 -0.39 -15.79 -5.05
CA GLU A 74 0.12 -15.68 -6.42
C GLU A 74 -0.82 -14.90 -7.33
N ARG A 75 -2.14 -15.09 -7.17
CA ARG A 75 -3.14 -14.33 -7.93
C ARG A 75 -3.11 -12.84 -7.56
N LEU A 76 -3.03 -12.50 -6.27
CA LEU A 76 -2.89 -11.10 -5.85
C LEU A 76 -1.62 -10.49 -6.43
N LYS A 77 -0.49 -11.20 -6.37
CA LYS A 77 0.77 -10.73 -6.93
C LYS A 77 0.63 -10.44 -8.43
N ARG A 78 0.07 -11.36 -9.22
CA ARG A 78 -0.15 -11.15 -10.66
C ARG A 78 -1.02 -9.92 -10.96
N ILE A 79 -2.06 -9.69 -10.15
CA ILE A 79 -2.93 -8.50 -10.30
C ILE A 79 -2.13 -7.23 -9.99
N TYR A 80 -1.36 -7.23 -8.91
CA TYR A 80 -0.53 -6.10 -8.51
C TYR A 80 0.54 -5.79 -9.56
N ASP A 81 1.27 -6.80 -10.04
CA ASP A 81 2.29 -6.65 -11.08
C ASP A 81 1.69 -6.11 -12.38
N LYS A 82 0.50 -6.60 -12.77
CA LYS A 82 -0.20 -6.14 -13.98
C LYS A 82 -0.70 -4.70 -13.86
N ALA A 83 -1.09 -4.26 -12.66
CA ALA A 83 -1.50 -2.88 -12.44
C ALA A 83 -0.35 -1.91 -12.74
N ASN A 84 0.90 -2.35 -12.59
CA ASN A 84 2.10 -1.57 -12.94
C ASN A 84 2.03 -0.15 -12.36
N LEU A 85 1.71 -0.06 -11.06
CA LEU A 85 1.55 1.21 -10.34
C LEU A 85 2.77 2.10 -10.53
N LYS A 86 2.57 3.24 -11.18
CA LYS A 86 3.63 4.22 -11.41
C LYS A 86 3.72 5.16 -10.22
N ILE A 87 4.69 4.91 -9.33
CA ILE A 87 4.83 5.68 -8.08
C ILE A 87 5.50 7.05 -8.35
N LEU A 88 6.47 7.13 -9.27
CA LEU A 88 7.12 8.36 -9.74
C LEU A 88 7.62 8.12 -11.18
N SER A 89 7.55 9.12 -12.07
CA SER A 89 8.36 9.14 -13.33
C SER A 89 9.64 9.92 -13.13
#